data_AF-D5RNY1-F1
#
_entry.id   AF-D5RNY1-F1
#
_cell.length_a   1.000
_cell.length_b   1.000
_cell.length_c   1.000
_cell.angle_alpha   90.00
_cell.angle_beta   90.00
_cell.angle_gamma   90.00
#
_symmetry.space_group_name_H-M   'P 1'
#
loop_
_entity.id
_entity.type
_entity.pdbx_description
1 polymer ?
#
loop_
_entity_poly.entity_id
_entity_poly.type
_entity_poly.pdbx_seq_one_letter_code
_entity_poly.pdbx_strand_id
1 'polypeptide(L)'
;SGQTGAAAIRAFGRARMPNEARSALRLATSLPSLDVDARLQLAGALMEARLRPEAAALLAALDSAPLSATQGEQLQAMRTGLVVSAADEYSADGNVAAASALLGPALQADPGNPSLLLSLARLNLQASRPEEAQRIAEAVLQSRPDSVEAMMTAAEAAMALRQWRRADALVLAAQRATGGNMQLSMMEARLARGQNDSQRAERALIMARRYRMAQLQTSALP
;
A
#
# COMPACT_ATOMS: atom_id res chain seq x y z
N SER A 1 19.59 -14.78 -14.91
CA SER A 1 18.17 -14.91 -15.27
C SER A 1 17.38 -13.74 -14.71
N GLY A 2 16.10 -13.56 -15.09
CA GLY A 2 15.22 -12.55 -14.49
C GLY A 2 15.13 -12.63 -12.97
N GLN A 3 15.14 -13.85 -12.43
CA GLN A 3 15.15 -14.12 -10.99
C GLN A 3 16.39 -13.54 -10.29
N THR A 4 17.59 -13.74 -10.85
CA THR A 4 18.84 -13.20 -10.27
C THR A 4 18.82 -11.67 -10.25
N GLY A 5 18.37 -11.04 -11.34
CA GLY A 5 18.24 -9.59 -11.43
C GLY A 5 17.22 -9.05 -10.42
N ALA A 6 16.05 -9.68 -10.32
CA ALA A 6 15.00 -9.30 -9.38
C ALA A 6 15.47 -9.44 -7.92
N ALA A 7 16.19 -10.51 -7.59
CA ALA A 7 16.79 -10.70 -6.26
C ALA A 7 17.79 -9.59 -5.92
N ALA A 8 18.67 -9.23 -6.86
CA ALA A 8 19.64 -8.15 -6.67
C ALA A 8 18.94 -6.79 -6.47
N ILE A 9 17.93 -6.46 -7.29
CA ILE A 9 17.14 -5.23 -7.15
C ILE A 9 16.48 -5.18 -5.77
N ARG A 10 15.85 -6.26 -5.30
CA ARG A 10 15.25 -6.32 -3.95
C ARG A 10 16.29 -6.13 -2.84
N ALA A 11 17.46 -6.76 -2.97
CA ALA A 11 18.54 -6.61 -2.00
C ALA A 11 19.01 -5.15 -1.90
N PHE A 12 19.29 -4.52 -3.04
CA PHE A 12 19.68 -3.11 -3.08
C PHE A 12 18.57 -2.16 -2.64
N GLY A 13 17.31 -2.47 -2.95
CA GLY A 13 16.14 -1.73 -2.46
C GLY A 13 16.05 -1.73 -0.93
N ARG A 14 16.21 -2.90 -0.30
CA ARG A 14 16.27 -3.03 1.17
C ARG A 14 17.44 -2.27 1.77
N ALA A 15 18.59 -2.27 1.08
CA ALA A 15 19.78 -1.52 1.48
C ALA A 15 19.70 0.00 1.21
N ARG A 16 18.61 0.50 0.61
CA ARG A 16 18.45 1.90 0.17
C ARG A 16 19.56 2.37 -0.79
N MET A 17 19.93 1.48 -1.71
CA MET A 17 20.98 1.66 -2.71
C MET A 17 20.33 1.74 -4.12
N PRO A 18 19.66 2.87 -4.47
CA PRO A 18 18.85 2.94 -5.68
C PRO A 18 19.69 2.94 -6.97
N ASN A 19 20.93 3.42 -6.93
CA ASN A 19 21.81 3.46 -8.11
C ASN A 19 22.33 2.07 -8.47
N GLU A 20 22.55 1.24 -7.46
CA GLU A 20 22.97 -0.14 -7.56
C GLU A 20 21.80 -1.02 -8.02
N ALA A 21 20.60 -0.78 -7.50
CA ALA A 21 19.38 -1.40 -8.02
C ALA A 21 19.15 -1.07 -9.50
N ARG A 22 19.33 0.19 -9.92
CA ARG A 22 19.27 0.59 -11.34
C ARG A 22 20.37 -0.05 -12.18
N SER A 23 21.56 -0.24 -11.62
CA SER A 23 22.66 -0.91 -12.31
C SER A 23 22.36 -2.39 -12.48
N ALA A 24 21.80 -3.04 -11.47
CA ALA A 24 21.30 -4.42 -11.55
C ALA A 24 20.19 -4.55 -12.61
N LEU A 25 19.27 -3.58 -12.70
CA LEU A 25 18.25 -3.55 -13.75
C LEU A 25 18.88 -3.49 -15.14
N ARG A 26 19.82 -2.56 -15.38
CA ARG A 26 20.53 -2.43 -16.68
C ARG A 26 21.24 -3.72 -17.09
N LEU A 27 21.84 -4.43 -16.13
CA LEU A 27 22.49 -5.72 -16.37
C LEU A 27 21.47 -6.84 -16.63
N ALA A 28 20.32 -6.81 -15.96
CA ALA A 28 19.27 -7.81 -16.16
C ALA A 28 18.60 -7.66 -17.52
N THR A 29 18.42 -6.42 -18.00
CA THR A 29 17.78 -6.12 -19.28
C THR A 29 18.71 -6.19 -20.48
N SER A 30 20.04 -6.27 -20.28
CA SER A 30 21.00 -6.49 -21.37
C SER A 30 21.07 -7.95 -21.84
N LEU A 31 20.40 -8.87 -21.13
CA LEU A 31 20.38 -10.29 -21.48
C LEU A 31 19.48 -10.54 -22.72
N PRO A 32 19.94 -11.31 -23.73
CA PRO A 32 19.25 -11.46 -25.02
C PRO A 32 17.83 -12.06 -24.99
N SER A 33 17.42 -12.69 -23.88
CA SER A 33 16.16 -13.43 -23.79
C SER A 33 15.45 -13.17 -22.45
N LEU A 34 15.02 -11.93 -22.24
CA LEU A 34 14.15 -11.59 -21.12
C LEU A 34 12.68 -11.80 -21.53
N ASP A 35 12.14 -12.95 -21.14
CA ASP A 35 10.73 -13.30 -21.35
C ASP A 35 9.77 -12.44 -20.50
N VAL A 36 8.46 -12.61 -20.73
CA VAL A 36 7.41 -11.86 -20.03
C VAL A 36 7.49 -12.09 -18.52
N ASP A 37 7.68 -13.33 -18.08
CA ASP A 37 7.73 -13.67 -16.65
C ASP A 37 8.94 -13.03 -15.95
N ALA A 38 10.10 -13.02 -16.58
CA ALA A 38 11.28 -12.34 -16.08
C ALA A 38 11.07 -10.82 -15.97
N ARG A 39 10.37 -10.21 -16.94
CA ARG A 39 10.03 -8.77 -16.90
C ARG A 39 9.04 -8.47 -15.76
N LEU A 40 8.02 -9.29 -15.58
CA LEU A 40 7.07 -9.16 -14.46
C LEU A 40 7.77 -9.33 -13.11
N GLN A 41 8.71 -10.28 -12.98
CA GLN A 41 9.51 -10.44 -11.76
C GLN A 41 10.39 -9.24 -11.46
N LEU A 42 11.05 -8.68 -12.48
CA LEU A 42 11.86 -7.47 -12.34
C LEU A 42 11.01 -6.26 -11.98
N ALA A 43 9.84 -6.08 -12.60
CA ALA A 43 8.92 -5.00 -12.26
C ALA A 43 8.46 -5.10 -10.80
N GLY A 44 8.18 -6.31 -10.31
CA GLY A 44 7.82 -6.53 -8.91
C GLY A 44 8.96 -6.16 -7.96
N ALA A 45 10.18 -6.56 -8.29
CA ALA A 45 11.36 -6.16 -7.52
C ALA A 45 11.57 -4.64 -7.51
N LEU A 46 11.34 -3.96 -8.62
CA LEU A 46 11.43 -2.50 -8.71
C LEU A 46 10.36 -1.81 -7.86
N MET A 47 9.13 -2.33 -7.84
CA MET A 47 8.06 -1.85 -6.96
C MET A 47 8.44 -1.98 -5.49
N GLU A 48 8.96 -3.14 -5.08
CA GLU A 48 9.46 -3.35 -3.71
C GLU A 48 10.62 -2.41 -3.36
N ALA A 49 11.51 -2.15 -4.32
CA ALA A 49 12.63 -1.21 -4.17
C ALA A 49 12.20 0.27 -4.24
N ARG A 50 10.90 0.56 -4.38
CA ARG A 50 10.33 1.92 -4.57
C ARG A 50 10.89 2.67 -5.80
N LEU A 51 11.39 1.93 -6.79
CA LEU A 51 11.84 2.45 -8.08
C LEU A 51 10.68 2.48 -9.07
N ARG A 52 9.69 3.34 -8.75
CA ARG A 52 8.42 3.39 -9.49
C ARG A 52 8.56 3.81 -10.96
N PRO A 53 9.37 4.83 -11.33
CA PRO A 53 9.53 5.19 -12.74
C PRO A 53 10.04 4.01 -13.58
N GLU A 54 11.02 3.27 -13.04
CA GLU A 54 11.60 2.11 -13.68
C GLU A 54 10.60 0.94 -13.76
N ALA A 55 9.84 0.70 -12.69
CA ALA A 55 8.77 -0.29 -12.68
C ALA A 55 7.69 0.04 -13.73
N ALA A 56 7.21 1.29 -13.76
CA ALA A 56 6.20 1.76 -14.70
C ALA A 56 6.67 1.61 -16.15
N ALA A 57 7.91 2.01 -16.47
CA ALA A 57 8.49 1.83 -17.79
C ALA A 57 8.55 0.35 -18.21
N LEU A 58 8.91 -0.54 -17.29
CA LEU A 58 9.00 -1.97 -17.57
C LEU A 58 7.61 -2.59 -17.79
N LEU A 59 6.59 -2.18 -17.03
CA LEU A 59 5.21 -2.63 -17.22
C LEU A 59 4.58 -2.07 -18.50
N ALA A 60 4.91 -0.84 -18.90
CA ALA A 60 4.45 -0.25 -20.16
C ALA A 60 5.05 -0.99 -21.38
N ALA A 61 6.30 -1.45 -21.28
CA ALA A 61 6.92 -2.27 -22.32
C ALA A 61 6.25 -3.64 -22.54
N LEU A 62 5.33 -4.04 -21.65
CA LEU A 62 4.54 -5.27 -21.78
C LEU A 62 3.17 -5.06 -22.44
N ASP A 63 2.76 -3.82 -22.76
CA ASP A 63 1.45 -3.51 -23.35
C ASP A 63 1.19 -4.21 -24.68
N SER A 64 2.23 -4.34 -25.51
CA SER A 64 2.14 -4.98 -26.82
C SER A 64 2.61 -6.44 -26.83
N ALA A 65 2.95 -6.99 -25.67
CA ALA A 65 3.42 -8.37 -25.59
C ALA A 65 2.23 -9.34 -25.71
N PRO A 66 2.40 -10.52 -26.33
CA PRO A 66 1.39 -11.57 -26.28
C PRO A 66 1.36 -12.16 -24.86
N LEU A 67 0.45 -11.68 -24.02
CA LEU A 67 0.28 -12.12 -22.64
C LEU A 67 -0.72 -13.27 -22.56
N SER A 68 -0.45 -14.25 -21.70
CA SER A 68 -1.50 -15.15 -21.22
C SER A 68 -2.52 -14.39 -20.36
N ALA A 69 -3.69 -14.97 -20.12
CA ALA A 69 -4.68 -14.39 -19.22
C ALA A 69 -4.09 -14.13 -17.82
N THR A 70 -3.34 -15.08 -17.27
CA THR A 70 -2.69 -14.95 -15.94
C THR A 70 -1.63 -13.85 -15.91
N GLN A 71 -0.83 -13.71 -16.97
CA GLN A 71 0.16 -12.63 -17.09
C GLN A 71 -0.51 -11.27 -17.25
N GLY A 72 -1.60 -11.19 -17.99
CA GLY A 72 -2.42 -9.98 -18.13
C GLY A 72 -3.00 -9.54 -16.79
N GLU A 73 -3.60 -10.44 -16.03
CA GLU A 73 -4.10 -10.17 -14.68
C GLU A 73 -2.99 -9.69 -13.74
N GLN A 74 -1.83 -10.36 -13.75
CA GLN A 74 -0.68 -9.96 -12.95
C GLN A 74 -0.18 -8.55 -13.34
N LEU A 75 -0.07 -8.26 -14.63
CA LEU A 75 0.32 -6.95 -15.14
C LEU A 75 -0.65 -5.86 -14.66
N GLN A 76 -1.96 -6.11 -14.74
CA GLN A 76 -2.97 -5.17 -14.27
C GLN A 76 -2.90 -4.96 -12.75
N ALA A 77 -2.74 -6.03 -11.96
CA ALA A 77 -2.59 -5.93 -10.51
C ALA A 77 -1.36 -5.08 -10.12
N MET A 78 -0.24 -5.23 -10.84
CA MET A 78 0.97 -4.44 -10.62
C MET A 78 0.77 -2.96 -11.00
N ARG A 79 0.06 -2.67 -12.09
CA ARG A 79 -0.31 -1.30 -12.48
C ARG A 79 -1.18 -0.64 -11.43
N THR A 80 -2.22 -1.34 -10.96
CA THR A 80 -3.06 -0.88 -9.85
C THR A 80 -2.23 -0.58 -8.62
N GLY A 81 -1.30 -1.47 -8.24
CA GLY A 81 -0.40 -1.23 -7.11
C GLY A 81 0.49 0.02 -7.27
N LEU A 82 0.99 0.29 -8.48
CA LEU A 82 1.75 1.52 -8.76
C LEU A 82 0.88 2.77 -8.64
N VAL A 83 -0.33 2.75 -9.19
CA VAL A 83 -1.27 3.88 -9.08
C VAL A 83 -1.64 4.13 -7.62
N VAL A 84 -2.03 3.10 -6.88
CA VAL A 84 -2.39 3.20 -5.45
C VAL A 84 -1.23 3.75 -4.63
N SER A 85 -0.02 3.19 -4.78
CA SER A 85 1.14 3.67 -4.02
C SER A 85 1.51 5.11 -4.37
N ALA A 86 1.38 5.52 -5.62
CA ALA A 86 1.61 6.91 -6.02
C ALA A 86 0.54 7.87 -5.52
N ALA A 87 -0.73 7.50 -5.63
CA ALA A 87 -1.82 8.31 -5.12
C ALA A 87 -1.76 8.47 -3.59
N ASP A 88 -1.46 7.40 -2.86
CA ASP A 88 -1.31 7.44 -1.40
C ASP A 88 -0.14 8.34 -0.97
N GLU A 89 0.97 8.34 -1.71
CA GLU A 89 2.09 9.25 -1.43
C GLU A 89 1.72 10.70 -1.70
N TYR A 90 1.13 11.02 -2.86
CA TYR A 90 0.66 12.39 -3.13
C TYR A 90 -0.39 12.85 -2.11
N SER A 91 -1.26 11.94 -1.68
CA SER A 91 -2.26 12.19 -0.64
C SER A 91 -1.60 12.52 0.70
N ALA A 92 -0.58 11.74 1.11
CA ALA A 92 0.19 11.98 2.33
C ALA A 92 0.98 13.31 2.30
N ASP A 93 1.41 13.74 1.11
CA ASP A 93 2.05 15.03 0.88
C ASP A 93 1.05 16.21 0.82
N GLY A 94 -0.25 15.95 0.98
CA GLY A 94 -1.32 16.94 0.86
C GLY A 94 -1.65 17.36 -0.57
N ASN A 95 -1.02 16.74 -1.57
CA ASN A 95 -1.30 16.98 -2.98
C ASN A 95 -2.51 16.17 -3.46
N VAL A 96 -3.68 16.55 -2.98
CA VAL A 96 -4.97 15.90 -3.29
C VAL A 96 -5.27 15.91 -4.79
N ALA A 97 -4.85 16.96 -5.51
CA ALA A 97 -5.08 17.08 -6.95
C ALA A 97 -4.29 16.04 -7.75
N ALA A 98 -3.00 15.85 -7.46
CA ALA A 98 -2.18 14.84 -8.14
C ALA A 98 -2.67 13.42 -7.84
N ALA A 99 -3.03 13.13 -6.57
CA ALA A 99 -3.61 11.85 -6.21
C ALA A 99 -4.93 11.57 -6.94
N SER A 100 -5.81 12.58 -7.05
CA SER A 100 -7.08 12.48 -7.79
C SER A 100 -6.85 12.20 -9.28
N ALA A 101 -5.89 12.90 -9.89
CA ALA A 101 -5.55 12.75 -11.31
C ALA A 101 -5.03 11.34 -11.64
N LEU A 102 -4.32 10.71 -10.71
CA LEU A 102 -3.86 9.32 -10.86
C LEU A 102 -4.98 8.30 -10.66
N LEU A 103 -5.81 8.48 -9.63
CA LEU A 103 -6.86 7.52 -9.30
C LEU A 103 -8.02 7.54 -10.33
N GLY A 104 -8.32 8.69 -10.91
CA GLY A 104 -9.47 8.87 -11.82
C GLY A 104 -9.51 7.86 -12.97
N PRO A 105 -8.48 7.80 -13.85
CA PRO A 105 -8.44 6.84 -14.95
C PRO A 105 -8.44 5.38 -14.50
N ALA A 106 -7.74 5.07 -13.40
CA ALA A 106 -7.70 3.70 -12.88
C ALA A 106 -9.06 3.23 -12.36
N LEU A 107 -9.80 4.10 -11.66
CA LEU A 107 -11.16 3.84 -11.20
C LEU A 107 -12.18 3.81 -12.35
N GLN A 108 -11.94 4.52 -13.45
CA GLN A 108 -12.77 4.38 -14.66
C GLN A 108 -12.58 3.00 -15.31
N ALA A 109 -11.35 2.50 -15.32
CA ALA A 109 -11.03 1.19 -15.88
C ALA A 109 -11.51 0.03 -15.00
N ASP A 110 -11.39 0.15 -13.67
CA ASP A 110 -11.85 -0.85 -12.71
C ASP A 110 -12.54 -0.19 -11.50
N PRO A 111 -13.82 0.19 -11.63
CA PRO A 111 -14.57 0.89 -10.57
C PRO A 111 -14.77 0.07 -9.30
N GLY A 112 -14.69 -1.25 -9.40
CA GLY A 112 -14.91 -2.18 -8.29
C GLY A 112 -13.64 -2.55 -7.54
N ASN A 113 -12.46 -2.10 -8.00
CA ASN A 113 -11.20 -2.53 -7.42
C ASN A 113 -11.05 -2.08 -5.97
N PRO A 114 -10.98 -3.00 -5.00
CA PRO A 114 -10.94 -2.61 -3.59
C PRO A 114 -9.70 -1.80 -3.21
N SER A 115 -8.55 -2.03 -3.85
CA SER A 115 -7.33 -1.28 -3.57
C SER A 115 -7.42 0.17 -4.07
N LEU A 116 -8.02 0.40 -5.25
CA LEU A 116 -8.27 1.76 -5.75
C LEU A 116 -9.30 2.49 -4.90
N LEU A 117 -10.38 1.79 -4.50
CA LEU A 117 -11.41 2.35 -3.63
C LEU A 117 -10.84 2.76 -2.26
N LEU A 118 -9.99 1.92 -1.65
CA LEU A 118 -9.37 2.28 -0.37
C LEU A 118 -8.36 3.43 -0.49
N SER A 119 -7.61 3.53 -1.59
CA SER A 119 -6.77 4.69 -1.86
C SER A 119 -7.61 5.97 -2.03
N LEU A 120 -8.74 5.89 -2.74
CA LEU A 120 -9.70 6.99 -2.85
C LEU A 120 -10.29 7.37 -1.48
N ALA A 121 -10.61 6.40 -0.63
CA ALA A 121 -11.10 6.67 0.72
C ALA A 121 -10.06 7.42 1.56
N ARG A 122 -8.79 6.99 1.54
CA ARG A 122 -7.68 7.72 2.18
C ARG A 122 -7.48 9.12 1.62
N LEU A 123 -7.59 9.29 0.31
CA LEU A 123 -7.56 10.60 -0.33
C LEU A 123 -8.68 11.51 0.16
N ASN A 124 -9.90 10.98 0.33
CA ASN A 124 -11.01 11.74 0.90
C ASN A 124 -10.76 12.14 2.36
N LEU A 125 -10.11 11.28 3.16
CA LEU A 125 -9.69 11.66 4.52
C LEU A 125 -8.72 12.85 4.51
N GLN A 126 -7.72 12.84 3.62
CA GLN A 126 -6.78 13.96 3.49
C GLN A 126 -7.47 15.22 2.94
N ALA A 127 -8.48 15.06 2.09
CA ALA A 127 -9.30 16.16 1.59
C ALA A 127 -10.34 16.67 2.61
N SER A 128 -10.29 16.23 3.88
CA SER A 128 -11.27 16.57 4.93
C SER A 128 -12.72 16.20 4.57
N ARG A 129 -12.89 15.06 3.89
CA ARG A 129 -14.17 14.47 3.45
C ARG A 129 -14.39 13.09 4.08
N PRO A 130 -14.52 13.00 5.41
CA PRO A 130 -14.58 11.71 6.08
C PRO A 130 -15.88 10.94 5.82
N GLU A 131 -16.99 11.59 5.47
CA GLU A 131 -18.24 10.92 5.09
C GLU A 131 -18.11 10.10 3.80
N GLU A 132 -17.47 10.67 2.77
CA GLU A 132 -17.13 9.96 1.54
C GLU A 132 -16.21 8.78 1.82
N ALA A 133 -15.14 9.01 2.60
CA ALA A 133 -14.19 7.97 2.96
C ALA A 133 -14.86 6.81 3.70
N GLN A 134 -15.75 7.12 4.64
CA GLN A 134 -16.53 6.14 5.37
C GLN A 134 -17.39 5.28 4.43
N ARG A 135 -18.17 5.90 3.54
CA ARG A 135 -19.02 5.17 2.58
C ARG A 135 -18.19 4.22 1.70
N ILE A 136 -17.06 4.70 1.18
CA ILE A 136 -16.22 3.91 0.27
C ILE A 136 -15.58 2.73 1.01
N ALA A 137 -14.99 2.95 2.19
CA ALA A 137 -14.38 1.89 2.98
C ALA A 137 -15.42 0.83 3.42
N GLU A 138 -16.64 1.25 3.74
CA GLU A 138 -17.73 0.34 4.08
C GLU A 138 -18.20 -0.49 2.89
N ALA A 139 -18.26 0.09 1.69
CA ALA A 139 -18.56 -0.68 0.47
C ALA A 139 -17.49 -1.76 0.22
N VAL A 140 -16.22 -1.44 0.46
CA VAL A 140 -15.14 -2.45 0.39
C VAL A 140 -15.36 -3.54 1.44
N LEU A 141 -15.68 -3.20 2.69
CA LEU A 141 -15.95 -4.18 3.75
C LEU A 141 -17.15 -5.09 3.46
N GLN A 142 -18.17 -4.62 2.74
CA GLN A 142 -19.29 -5.47 2.32
C GLN A 142 -18.81 -6.60 1.39
N SER A 143 -17.88 -6.30 0.49
CA SER A 143 -17.30 -7.29 -0.44
C SER A 143 -16.14 -8.10 0.15
N ARG A 144 -15.39 -7.51 1.09
CA ARG A 144 -14.21 -8.10 1.74
C ARG A 144 -14.27 -7.86 3.26
N PRO A 145 -15.09 -8.64 3.99
CA PRO A 145 -15.32 -8.43 5.41
C PRO A 145 -14.09 -8.61 6.31
N ASP A 146 -13.06 -9.28 5.79
CA ASP A 146 -11.77 -9.54 6.43
C ASP A 146 -10.68 -8.54 6.05
N SER A 147 -10.99 -7.55 5.20
CA SER A 147 -10.03 -6.53 4.76
C SER A 147 -9.63 -5.61 5.90
N VAL A 148 -8.47 -5.88 6.48
CA VAL A 148 -7.89 -5.09 7.57
C VAL A 148 -7.66 -3.64 7.12
N GLU A 149 -7.18 -3.44 5.90
CA GLU A 149 -6.99 -2.10 5.34
C GLU A 149 -8.30 -1.31 5.26
N ALA A 150 -9.40 -1.98 4.89
CA ALA A 150 -10.72 -1.37 4.86
C ALA A 150 -11.24 -1.07 6.27
N MET A 151 -11.05 -1.98 7.23
CA MET A 151 -11.39 -1.75 8.64
C MET A 151 -10.65 -0.53 9.20
N MET A 152 -9.35 -0.42 8.92
CA MET A 152 -8.53 0.70 9.38
C MET A 152 -8.95 2.01 8.73
N THR A 153 -9.19 2.02 7.41
CA THR A 153 -9.64 3.22 6.69
C THR A 153 -11.02 3.68 7.20
N ALA A 154 -11.94 2.74 7.43
CA ALA A 154 -13.24 3.03 8.02
C ALA A 154 -13.12 3.53 9.48
N ALA A 155 -12.18 2.99 10.26
CA ALA A 155 -11.92 3.46 11.63
C ALA A 155 -11.37 4.88 11.65
N GLU A 156 -10.45 5.22 10.73
CA GLU A 156 -9.95 6.59 10.56
C GLU A 156 -11.06 7.57 10.19
N ALA A 157 -11.94 7.20 9.26
CA ALA A 157 -13.12 7.99 8.92
C ALA A 157 -14.07 8.18 10.11
N ALA A 158 -14.35 7.09 10.85
CA ALA A 158 -15.18 7.14 12.05
C ALA A 158 -14.57 8.04 13.14
N MET A 159 -13.24 8.03 13.33
CA MET A 159 -12.55 8.93 14.26
C MET A 159 -12.68 10.40 13.84
N ALA A 160 -12.49 10.71 12.55
CA ALA A 160 -12.66 12.06 12.02
C ALA A 160 -14.09 12.58 12.24
N LEU A 161 -15.08 11.70 12.15
CA LEU A 161 -16.50 11.97 12.40
C LEU A 161 -16.89 11.90 13.89
N ARG A 162 -15.93 11.68 14.79
CA ARG A 162 -16.14 11.49 16.24
C ARG A 162 -17.12 10.35 16.58
N GLN A 163 -17.26 9.37 15.70
CA GLN A 163 -18.04 8.15 15.90
C GLN A 163 -17.23 7.14 16.72
N TRP A 164 -16.87 7.51 17.96
CA TRP A 164 -15.88 6.79 18.78
C TRP A 164 -16.19 5.30 18.97
N ARG A 165 -17.44 4.96 19.24
CA ARG A 165 -17.87 3.56 19.41
C ARG A 165 -17.69 2.73 18.14
N ARG A 166 -17.90 3.34 16.97
CA ARG A 166 -17.73 2.68 15.68
C ARG A 166 -16.25 2.48 15.37
N ALA A 167 -15.45 3.54 15.56
CA ALA A 167 -14.00 3.46 15.40
C ALA A 167 -13.42 2.35 16.28
N ASP A 168 -13.82 2.29 17.56
CA ASP A 168 -13.40 1.25 18.50
C ASP A 168 -13.70 -0.17 18.02
N ALA A 169 -14.93 -0.43 17.58
CA ALA A 169 -15.33 -1.72 17.04
C ALA A 169 -14.50 -2.14 15.82
N LEU A 170 -14.20 -1.19 14.93
CA LEU A 170 -13.40 -1.42 13.72
C LEU A 170 -11.93 -1.68 14.06
N VAL A 171 -11.33 -0.94 15.00
CA VAL A 171 -9.96 -1.18 15.46
C VAL A 171 -9.84 -2.56 16.11
N LEU A 172 -10.80 -2.94 16.95
CA LEU A 172 -10.85 -4.28 17.56
C LEU A 172 -10.99 -5.39 16.53
N ALA A 173 -11.84 -5.21 15.51
CA ALA A 173 -11.98 -6.17 14.42
C ALA A 173 -10.66 -6.34 13.65
N ALA A 174 -10.00 -5.23 13.30
CA ALA A 174 -8.72 -5.25 12.60
C ALA A 174 -7.61 -5.96 13.41
N GLN A 175 -7.56 -5.72 14.72
CA GLN A 175 -6.62 -6.40 15.62
C GLN A 175 -6.84 -7.92 15.68
N ARG A 176 -8.09 -8.39 15.66
CA ARG A 176 -8.40 -9.82 15.62
C ARG A 176 -7.97 -10.47 14.31
N ALA A 177 -8.04 -9.75 13.20
CA ALA A 177 -7.75 -10.28 11.87
C ALA A 177 -6.24 -10.42 11.58
N THR A 178 -5.38 -9.48 12.00
CA THR A 178 -3.92 -9.59 11.72
C THR A 178 -3.08 -10.06 12.89
N GLY A 179 -3.61 -10.02 14.12
CA GLY A 179 -2.77 -9.84 15.30
C GLY A 179 -2.18 -8.42 15.31
N GLY A 180 -2.11 -7.77 16.47
CA GLY A 180 -1.70 -6.37 16.57
C GLY A 180 -0.38 -6.06 15.85
N ASN A 181 -0.25 -4.85 15.31
CA ASN A 181 0.96 -4.35 14.66
C ASN A 181 1.19 -2.87 15.02
N MET A 182 2.34 -2.32 14.61
CA MET A 182 2.69 -0.93 14.92
C MET A 182 1.61 0.06 14.47
N GLN A 183 1.06 -0.10 13.27
CA GLN A 183 0.08 0.83 12.70
C GLN A 183 -1.25 0.78 13.46
N LEU A 184 -1.74 -0.41 13.79
CA LEU A 184 -2.94 -0.61 14.61
C LEU A 184 -2.77 -0.04 16.01
N SER A 185 -1.59 -0.24 16.64
CA SER A 185 -1.30 0.36 17.95
C SER A 185 -1.22 1.89 17.90
N MET A 186 -0.70 2.47 16.81
CA MET A 186 -0.72 3.92 16.61
C MET A 186 -2.14 4.44 16.40
N MET A 187 -2.97 3.72 15.66
CA MET A 187 -4.37 4.08 15.45
C MET A 187 -5.16 4.02 16.76
N GLU A 188 -4.96 2.97 17.55
CA GLU A 188 -5.52 2.82 18.90
C GLU A 188 -5.14 3.99 19.81
N ALA A 189 -3.88 4.44 19.77
CA ALA A 189 -3.44 5.60 20.52
C ALA A 189 -4.12 6.91 20.08
N ARG A 190 -4.44 7.07 18.79
CA ARG A 190 -5.22 8.22 18.28
C ARG A 190 -6.68 8.15 18.73
N LEU A 191 -7.29 6.97 18.66
CA LEU A 191 -8.65 6.73 19.11
C LEU A 191 -8.81 7.05 20.60
N ALA A 192 -7.94 6.49 21.44
CA ALA A 192 -7.95 6.69 22.88
C ALA A 192 -7.77 8.18 23.26
N ARG A 193 -6.88 8.90 22.55
CA ARG A 193 -6.75 10.36 22.74
C ARG A 193 -8.02 11.11 22.35
N GLY A 194 -8.68 10.73 21.25
CA GLY A 194 -9.97 11.31 20.85
C GLY A 194 -11.08 11.09 21.89
N GLN A 195 -10.97 10.01 22.66
CA GLN A 195 -11.86 9.66 23.78
C GLN A 195 -11.41 10.25 25.14
N ASN A 196 -10.30 11.02 25.18
CA ASN A 196 -9.63 11.48 26.41
C ASN A 196 -9.15 10.36 27.36
N ASP A 197 -8.99 9.13 26.86
CA ASP A 197 -8.45 8.01 27.61
C ASP A 197 -6.91 7.98 27.51
N SER A 198 -6.27 8.78 28.37
CA SER A 198 -4.81 8.93 28.37
C SER A 198 -4.08 7.63 28.73
N GLN A 199 -4.66 6.80 29.60
CA GLN A 199 -4.05 5.53 30.01
C GLN A 199 -4.03 4.53 28.86
N ARG A 200 -5.15 4.40 28.13
CA ARG A 200 -5.22 3.55 26.95
C ARG A 200 -4.32 4.05 25.83
N ALA A 201 -4.24 5.37 25.64
CA ALA A 201 -3.34 5.96 24.66
C ALA A 201 -1.87 5.63 24.95
N GLU A 202 -1.43 5.75 26.20
CA GLU A 202 -0.06 5.43 26.61
C GLU A 202 0.28 3.95 26.39
N ARG A 203 -0.61 3.04 26.81
CA ARG A 203 -0.44 1.59 26.59
C ARG A 203 -0.30 1.26 25.10
N ALA A 204 -1.13 1.88 24.27
CA ALA A 204 -1.08 1.69 22.83
C ALA A 204 0.23 2.19 22.21
N LEU A 205 0.74 3.35 22.65
CA LEU A 205 2.05 3.87 22.21
C LEU A 205 3.22 2.99 22.64
N ILE A 206 3.18 2.42 23.85
CA ILE A 206 4.17 1.44 24.29
C ILE A 206 4.18 0.22 23.36
N MET A 207 3.01 -0.30 23.01
CA MET A 207 2.91 -1.42 22.07
C MET A 207 3.43 -1.05 20.68
N ALA A 208 3.08 0.12 20.15
CA ALA A 208 3.62 0.61 18.88
C ALA A 208 5.16 0.65 18.88
N ARG A 209 5.76 1.15 19.97
CA ARG A 209 7.22 1.17 20.14
C ARG A 209 7.81 -0.24 20.17
N ARG A 210 7.18 -1.18 20.89
CA ARG A 210 7.63 -2.59 20.94
C ARG A 210 7.62 -3.23 19.56
N TYR A 211 6.55 -3.05 18.80
CA TYR A 211 6.47 -3.53 17.42
C TYR A 211 7.55 -2.93 16.53
N ARG A 212 7.81 -1.62 16.65
CA ARG A 212 8.86 -0.96 15.88
C ARG A 212 10.25 -1.52 16.20
N MET A 213 10.54 -1.76 17.48
CA MET A 213 11.83 -2.31 17.90
C MET A 213 12.03 -3.74 17.40
N ALA A 214 11.00 -4.59 17.50
CA ALA A 214 11.06 -5.95 16.97
C ALA A 214 11.37 -5.96 15.46
N GLN A 215 10.68 -5.11 14.67
CA GLN A 215 10.92 -4.99 13.23
C GLN A 215 12.35 -4.56 12.89
N LEU A 216 12.91 -3.62 13.65
CA LEU A 216 14.28 -3.14 13.44
C LEU A 216 15.30 -4.24 13.73
N GLN A 217 15.08 -5.07 14.75
CA GLN A 217 15.95 -6.20 15.08
C GLN A 217 15.91 -7.28 13.99
N THR A 218 14.72 -7.59 13.44
CA THR A 218 14.62 -8.55 12.32
C THR A 218 15.27 -8.04 11.05
N SER A 219 15.27 -6.71 10.83
CA SER A 219 15.87 -6.07 9.66
C SER A 219 17.40 -5.91 9.76
N ALA A 220 17.97 -6.09 10.95
CA ALA A 220 19.40 -5.95 11.23
C ALA A 220 20.16 -7.27 11.21
N LEU A 221 19.47 -8.41 11.05
CA LEU A 221 20.10 -9.72 10.89
C LEU A 221 20.43 -9.95 9.40
N PRO A 222 21.70 -10.24 9.05
CA PRO A 222 22.15 -10.45 7.68
C PRO A 222 21.59 -11.72 7.03
#